data_AF-A0A7L4QWP4-F1
#
_entry.id   AF-A0A7L4QWP4-F1
#
_cell.length_a   1.000
_cell.length_b   1.000
_cell.length_c   1.000
_cell.angle_alpha   90.00
_cell.angle_beta   90.00
_cell.angle_gamma   90.00
#
_symmetry.space_group_name_H-M   'P 1'
#
loop_
_entity.id
_entity.type
_entity.pdbx_description
1 polymer ?
#
loop_
_entity_poly.entity_id
_entity_poly.type
_entity_poly.pdbx_seq_one_letter_code
_entity_poly.pdbx_strand_id
1 'polypeptide(L)'
;GFLVVGGRDADTNEELVKKYMEKRDIVFHTQVPGAPITIIKTEGKDVPETTLEEAARFVVSYSSIWKAGQFSGDCYWIRPEQVSKTPESGEYLKKGSFVIRGERNYYKDVPVGVAVGLELGEETRVIGGPLSAIERSGKYVVELVPGKFNQNDIAKKVYRIYVDELKDPSFVKQVASPDSIARMLPPGESDLKK
;
A
#
# COMPACT_ATOMS: atom_id res chain seq x y z
N GLY A 1 -9.62 -14.38 1.04
CA GLY A 1 -9.58 -12.90 1.08
C GLY A 1 -9.63 -12.36 -0.34
N PHE A 2 -9.63 -11.05 -0.50
CA PHE A 2 -9.51 -10.39 -1.80
C PHE A 2 -8.05 -10.04 -2.06
N LEU A 3 -7.62 -10.07 -3.32
CA LEU A 3 -6.33 -9.54 -3.73
C LEU A 3 -6.45 -8.02 -3.87
N VAL A 4 -5.63 -7.29 -3.10
CA VAL A 4 -5.49 -5.84 -3.22
C VAL A 4 -4.08 -5.55 -3.71
N VAL A 5 -3.97 -4.83 -4.82
CA VAL A 5 -2.69 -4.56 -5.49
C VAL A 5 -2.55 -3.09 -5.82
N GLY A 6 -1.41 -2.50 -5.49
CA GLY A 6 -1.06 -1.12 -5.84
C GLY A 6 0.18 -1.07 -6.71
N GLY A 7 0.20 -0.17 -7.71
CA GLY A 7 1.43 0.11 -8.45
C GLY A 7 2.44 0.86 -7.59
N ARG A 8 3.72 0.51 -7.71
CA ARG A 8 4.82 1.12 -6.92
C ARG A 8 5.32 2.43 -7.51
N ASP A 9 5.09 2.62 -8.80
CA ASP A 9 5.55 3.77 -9.57
C ASP A 9 4.58 4.06 -10.72
N ALA A 10 4.87 5.10 -11.51
CA ALA A 10 4.04 5.50 -12.62
C ALA A 10 3.88 4.39 -13.68
N ASP A 11 4.95 3.64 -13.97
CA ASP A 11 4.95 2.58 -14.97
C ASP A 11 4.08 1.40 -14.56
N THR A 12 4.25 0.92 -13.33
CA THR A 12 3.45 -0.17 -12.77
C THR A 12 2.00 0.24 -12.54
N ASN A 13 1.71 1.50 -12.21
CA ASN A 13 0.33 2.02 -12.20
C ASN A 13 -0.32 1.95 -13.58
N GLU A 14 0.40 2.35 -14.64
CA GLU A 14 -0.12 2.24 -16.01
C GLU A 14 -0.35 0.80 -16.43
N GLU A 15 0.59 -0.08 -16.10
CA GLU A 15 0.46 -1.49 -16.42
C GLU A 15 -0.73 -2.12 -15.70
N LEU A 16 -0.89 -1.82 -14.41
CA LEU A 16 -2.00 -2.30 -13.59
C LEU A 16 -3.35 -1.92 -14.20
N VAL A 17 -3.52 -0.65 -14.59
CA VAL A 17 -4.77 -0.18 -15.21
C VAL A 17 -4.98 -0.75 -16.61
N LYS A 18 -3.92 -0.84 -17.44
CA LYS A 18 -4.06 -1.26 -18.85
C LYS A 18 -4.24 -2.75 -19.03
N LYS A 19 -3.56 -3.57 -18.21
CA LYS A 19 -3.48 -5.03 -18.43
C LYS A 19 -4.27 -5.84 -17.42
N TYR A 20 -4.42 -5.35 -16.19
CA TYR A 20 -4.89 -6.18 -15.07
C TYR A 20 -6.20 -5.69 -14.44
N MET A 21 -6.64 -4.46 -14.73
CA MET A 21 -7.93 -3.93 -14.27
C MET A 21 -9.09 -4.53 -15.08
N GLU A 22 -10.06 -5.10 -14.37
CA GLU A 22 -11.24 -5.72 -14.94
C GLU A 22 -12.50 -4.96 -14.53
N LYS A 23 -13.58 -5.06 -15.33
CA LYS A 23 -14.81 -4.25 -15.18
C LYS A 23 -15.48 -4.30 -13.81
N ARG A 24 -15.28 -5.38 -13.03
CA ARG A 24 -15.91 -5.55 -11.72
C ARG A 24 -15.00 -5.16 -10.56
N ASP A 25 -13.76 -4.78 -10.83
CA ASP A 25 -12.82 -4.38 -9.79
C ASP A 25 -13.25 -3.08 -9.10
N ILE A 26 -12.62 -2.77 -7.97
CA ILE A 26 -12.75 -1.49 -7.30
C ILE A 26 -11.39 -0.81 -7.31
N VAL A 27 -11.36 0.47 -7.70
CA VAL A 27 -10.13 1.26 -7.81
C VAL A 27 -10.12 2.32 -6.71
N PHE A 28 -9.07 2.32 -5.90
CA PHE A 28 -8.78 3.31 -4.87
C PHE A 28 -7.68 4.26 -5.31
N HIS A 29 -7.83 5.54 -4.95
CA HIS A 29 -6.81 6.56 -5.07
C HIS A 29 -7.04 7.65 -4.01
N THR A 30 -6.02 8.44 -3.67
CA THR A 30 -6.20 9.62 -2.81
C THR A 30 -6.59 10.85 -3.62
N GLN A 31 -7.04 11.92 -2.95
CA GLN A 31 -7.26 13.19 -3.63
C GLN A 31 -5.96 13.94 -3.92
N VAL A 32 -4.92 13.65 -3.15
CA VAL A 32 -3.59 14.25 -3.32
C VAL A 32 -2.74 13.44 -4.30
N PRO A 33 -1.80 14.06 -5.02
CA PRO A 33 -0.89 13.33 -5.90
C PRO A 33 0.00 12.35 -5.14
N GLY A 34 0.50 11.32 -5.84
CA GLY A 34 1.55 10.43 -5.31
C GLY A 34 1.05 9.23 -4.52
N ALA A 35 -0.25 8.96 -4.52
CA ALA A 35 -0.77 7.65 -4.12
C ALA A 35 -0.59 6.60 -5.23
N PRO A 36 -0.49 5.32 -4.85
CA PRO A 36 -0.61 4.23 -5.81
C PRO A 36 -2.03 4.16 -6.37
N ILE A 37 -2.19 3.77 -7.65
CA ILE A 37 -3.47 3.22 -8.09
C ILE A 37 -3.59 1.87 -7.43
N THR A 38 -4.60 1.72 -6.57
CA THR A 38 -4.83 0.49 -5.81
C THR A 38 -6.10 -0.19 -6.32
N ILE A 39 -6.02 -1.46 -6.69
CA ILE A 39 -7.14 -2.22 -7.26
C ILE A 39 -7.46 -3.39 -6.34
N ILE A 40 -8.73 -3.50 -5.95
CA ILE A 40 -9.29 -4.70 -5.33
C ILE A 40 -9.82 -5.58 -6.44
N LYS A 41 -9.23 -6.76 -6.58
CA LYS A 41 -9.67 -7.80 -7.51
C LYS A 41 -10.90 -8.50 -6.94
N THR A 42 -12.08 -8.10 -7.39
CA THR A 42 -13.35 -8.55 -6.77
C THR A 42 -13.80 -9.91 -7.28
N GLU A 43 -13.41 -10.27 -8.50
CA GLU A 43 -13.94 -11.43 -9.23
C GLU A 43 -15.48 -11.44 -9.28
N GLY A 44 -16.11 -10.26 -9.17
CA GLY A 44 -17.55 -10.09 -9.12
C GLY A 44 -18.24 -10.50 -7.81
N LYS A 45 -17.48 -10.75 -6.75
CA LYS A 45 -17.99 -10.98 -5.39
C LYS A 45 -18.19 -9.66 -4.65
N ASP A 46 -19.11 -9.64 -3.70
CA ASP A 46 -19.33 -8.49 -2.83
C ASP A 46 -18.13 -8.28 -1.89
N VAL A 47 -17.59 -7.06 -1.88
CA VAL A 47 -16.42 -6.71 -1.07
C VAL A 47 -16.90 -6.24 0.31
N PRO A 48 -16.46 -6.88 1.40
CA PRO A 48 -16.83 -6.47 2.75
C PRO A 48 -16.17 -5.14 3.10
N GLU A 49 -16.84 -4.35 3.97
CA GLU A 49 -16.34 -3.05 4.43
C GLU A 49 -14.92 -3.12 4.98
N THR A 50 -14.59 -4.19 5.71
CA THR A 50 -13.24 -4.41 6.25
C THR A 50 -12.15 -4.42 5.18
N THR A 51 -12.44 -4.94 3.98
CA THR A 51 -11.49 -4.94 2.85
C THR A 51 -11.41 -3.56 2.20
N LEU A 52 -12.52 -2.82 2.15
CA LEU A 52 -12.51 -1.44 1.66
C LEU A 52 -11.73 -0.53 2.60
N GLU A 53 -11.90 -0.66 3.91
CA GLU A 53 -11.14 0.07 4.93
C GLU A 53 -9.65 -0.27 4.89
N GLU A 54 -9.30 -1.55 4.70
CA GLU A 54 -7.91 -1.99 4.51
C GLU A 54 -7.30 -1.35 3.25
N ALA A 55 -8.03 -1.34 2.13
CA ALA A 55 -7.58 -0.69 0.90
C ALA A 55 -7.47 0.83 1.03
N ALA A 56 -8.40 1.47 1.76
CA ALA A 56 -8.37 2.89 2.07
C ALA A 56 -7.11 3.26 2.89
N ARG A 57 -6.83 2.50 3.96
CA ARG A 57 -5.62 2.70 4.77
C ARG A 57 -4.37 2.45 3.95
N PHE A 58 -4.35 1.42 3.12
CA PHE A 58 -3.23 1.14 2.22
C PHE A 58 -2.95 2.32 1.30
N VAL A 59 -3.95 2.78 0.53
CA VAL A 59 -3.73 3.84 -0.47
C VAL A 59 -3.29 5.16 0.17
N VAL A 60 -3.81 5.50 1.36
CA VAL A 60 -3.42 6.70 2.11
C VAL A 60 -2.02 6.55 2.69
N SER A 61 -1.68 5.41 3.29
CA SER A 61 -0.37 5.16 3.91
C SER A 61 0.77 5.10 2.91
N TYR A 62 0.55 4.61 1.70
CA TYR A 62 1.58 4.53 0.65
C TYR A 62 1.62 5.78 -0.26
N SER A 63 0.97 6.88 0.15
CA SER A 63 0.91 8.11 -0.64
C SER A 63 1.85 9.21 -0.15
N SER A 64 1.77 10.37 -0.80
CA SER A 64 2.44 11.58 -0.34
C SER A 64 1.98 12.08 1.03
N ILE A 65 0.81 11.64 1.53
CA ILE A 65 0.30 11.95 2.88
C ILE A 65 1.30 11.47 3.93
N TRP A 66 1.74 10.22 3.81
CA TRP A 66 2.77 9.66 4.68
C TRP A 66 4.09 10.42 4.55
N LYS A 67 4.54 10.66 3.30
CA LYS A 67 5.78 11.40 3.04
C LYS A 67 5.77 12.81 3.61
N ALA A 68 4.59 13.42 3.72
CA ALA A 68 4.39 14.74 4.32
C ALA A 68 4.33 14.71 5.86
N GLY A 69 4.45 13.54 6.50
CA GLY A 69 4.36 13.38 7.95
C GLY A 69 2.94 13.52 8.50
N GLN A 70 1.92 13.41 7.65
CA GLN A 70 0.52 13.52 8.07
C GLN A 70 0.03 12.17 8.61
N PHE A 71 -0.79 12.21 9.67
CA PHE A 71 -1.29 11.01 10.33
C PHE A 71 -2.66 10.52 9.82
N SER A 72 -3.30 11.29 8.95
CA SER A 72 -4.53 10.88 8.27
C SER A 72 -4.68 11.61 6.94
N GLY A 73 -5.59 11.12 6.10
CA GLY A 73 -6.05 11.86 4.95
C GLY A 73 -7.17 11.18 4.19
N ASP A 74 -7.60 11.83 3.11
CA ASP A 74 -8.80 11.44 2.39
C ASP A 74 -8.46 10.60 1.16
N CYS A 75 -9.28 9.58 0.92
CA CYS A 75 -9.24 8.80 -0.30
C CYS A 75 -10.65 8.52 -0.82
N TYR A 76 -10.71 7.94 -2.00
CA TYR A 76 -11.96 7.53 -2.59
C TYR A 76 -11.78 6.26 -3.39
N TRP A 77 -12.90 5.59 -3.63
CA TRP A 77 -12.98 4.53 -4.61
C TRP A 77 -13.99 4.81 -5.71
N ILE A 78 -13.68 4.25 -6.87
CA ILE A 78 -14.40 4.37 -8.13
C ILE A 78 -14.37 3.05 -8.88
N ARG A 79 -15.25 2.93 -9.86
CA ARG A 79 -15.31 1.79 -10.76
C ARG A 79 -14.34 1.94 -11.95
N PRO A 80 -13.89 0.83 -12.55
CA PRO A 80 -12.97 0.82 -13.68
C PRO A 80 -13.40 1.70 -14.86
N GLU A 81 -14.69 1.74 -15.18
CA GLU A 81 -15.26 2.58 -16.25
C GLU A 81 -15.07 4.09 -16.03
N GLN A 82 -14.79 4.49 -14.79
CA GLN A 82 -14.53 5.88 -14.42
C GLN A 82 -13.08 6.29 -14.64
N VAL A 83 -12.16 5.35 -14.90
CA VAL A 83 -10.73 5.59 -15.11
C VAL A 83 -10.44 5.78 -16.60
N SER A 84 -9.82 6.90 -16.96
CA SER A 84 -9.49 7.23 -18.35
C SER A 84 -8.07 7.73 -18.51
N LYS A 85 -7.45 7.40 -19.66
CA LYS A 85 -6.17 7.99 -20.10
C LYS A 85 -6.34 9.15 -21.09
N THR A 86 -7.55 9.42 -21.54
CA THR A 86 -7.83 10.55 -22.43
C THR A 86 -8.07 11.81 -21.61
N PRO A 87 -7.20 12.84 -21.70
CA PRO A 87 -7.40 14.14 -21.07
C PRO A 87 -8.56 14.91 -21.71
N GLU A 88 -8.95 16.04 -21.12
CA GLU A 88 -9.84 16.99 -21.79
C GLU A 88 -9.14 17.65 -22.99
N SER A 89 -9.94 18.17 -23.93
CA SER A 89 -9.39 18.74 -25.17
C SER A 89 -8.47 19.92 -24.87
N GLY A 90 -7.20 19.81 -25.26
CA GLY A 90 -6.17 20.82 -25.03
C GLY A 90 -5.30 20.60 -23.80
N GLU A 91 -5.59 19.57 -22.99
CA GLU A 91 -4.76 19.22 -21.83
C GLU A 91 -3.78 18.09 -22.14
N TYR A 92 -2.65 18.09 -21.43
CA TYR A 92 -1.67 17.00 -21.47
C TYR A 92 -1.72 16.18 -20.18
N LEU A 93 -1.91 14.86 -20.32
CA LEU A 93 -1.89 13.95 -19.18
C LEU A 93 -0.46 13.47 -18.92
N LYS A 94 0.06 13.73 -17.73
CA LYS A 94 1.37 13.20 -17.31
C LYS A 94 1.33 11.66 -17.26
N LYS A 95 2.49 11.04 -17.53
CA LYS A 95 2.69 9.60 -17.35
C LYS A 95 2.26 9.16 -15.94
N GLY A 96 1.55 8.04 -15.84
CA GLY A 96 1.01 7.52 -14.58
C GLY A 96 -0.22 8.26 -14.05
N SER A 97 -0.68 9.35 -14.68
CA SER A 97 -1.91 10.05 -14.30
C SER A 97 -3.12 9.47 -15.01
N PHE A 98 -4.30 9.62 -14.41
CA PHE A 98 -5.57 9.15 -14.94
C PHE A 98 -6.65 10.21 -14.69
N VAL A 99 -7.56 10.36 -15.64
CA VAL A 99 -8.75 11.18 -15.51
C VAL A 99 -9.84 10.32 -14.88
N ILE A 100 -10.38 10.76 -13.75
CA ILE A 100 -11.50 10.10 -13.06
C ILE A 100 -12.79 10.85 -13.36
N ARG A 101 -13.78 10.16 -13.94
CA ARG A 101 -15.08 10.74 -14.32
C ARG A 101 -16.23 10.19 -13.48
N GLY A 102 -17.23 11.03 -13.22
CA GLY A 102 -18.41 10.67 -12.43
C GLY A 102 -18.19 10.77 -10.92
N GLU A 103 -19.13 10.20 -10.17
CA GLU A 103 -19.18 10.29 -8.71
C GLU A 103 -18.10 9.42 -8.04
N ARG A 104 -17.63 9.87 -6.88
CA ARG A 104 -16.60 9.21 -6.09
C ARG A 104 -17.17 8.83 -4.73
N ASN A 105 -16.78 7.64 -4.25
CA ASN A 105 -17.16 7.16 -2.93
C ASN A 105 -16.03 7.48 -1.95
N TYR A 106 -16.25 8.39 -1.02
CA TYR A 106 -15.20 8.96 -0.19
C TYR A 106 -15.04 8.26 1.16
N TYR A 107 -13.78 8.04 1.55
CA TYR A 107 -13.37 7.82 2.92
C TYR A 107 -12.59 9.06 3.39
N LYS A 108 -13.06 9.66 4.49
CA LYS A 108 -12.47 10.88 5.06
C LYS A 108 -11.70 10.55 6.32
N ASP A 109 -10.66 11.33 6.58
CA ASP A 109 -9.84 11.22 7.80
C ASP A 109 -9.35 9.79 8.05
N VAL A 110 -8.96 9.08 6.98
CA VAL A 110 -8.46 7.72 7.10
C VAL A 110 -7.09 7.78 7.76
N PRO A 111 -6.90 7.12 8.92
CA PRO A 111 -5.61 7.14 9.59
C PRO A 111 -4.58 6.41 8.75
N VAL A 112 -3.39 6.99 8.62
CA VAL A 112 -2.24 6.28 8.07
C VAL A 112 -1.77 5.22 9.07
N GLY A 113 -1.16 4.16 8.56
CA GLY A 113 -0.57 3.13 9.38
C GLY A 113 -0.23 1.90 8.54
N VAL A 114 0.98 1.42 8.70
CA VAL A 114 1.47 0.23 8.01
C VAL A 114 2.08 -0.71 9.04
N ALA A 115 2.02 -2.01 8.77
CA ALA A 115 2.75 -3.02 9.49
C ALA A 115 3.61 -3.81 8.51
N VAL A 116 4.72 -4.34 9.02
CA VAL A 116 5.54 -5.34 8.35
C VAL A 116 5.56 -6.59 9.22
N GLY A 117 5.50 -7.76 8.60
CA GLY A 117 5.56 -9.04 9.30
C GLY A 117 6.22 -10.12 8.46
N LEU A 118 6.35 -11.30 9.04
CA LEU A 118 6.85 -12.50 8.36
C LEU A 118 5.70 -13.48 8.14
N GLU A 119 5.39 -13.78 6.88
CA GLU A 119 4.49 -14.87 6.57
C GLU A 119 5.29 -16.18 6.64
N LEU A 120 4.90 -17.07 7.55
CA LEU A 120 5.52 -18.38 7.75
C LEU A 120 4.70 -19.45 7.03
N GLY A 121 4.93 -19.59 5.73
CA GLY A 121 4.31 -20.64 4.89
C GLY A 121 5.35 -21.66 4.40
N GLU A 122 5.07 -22.31 3.27
CA GLU A 122 6.04 -23.15 2.55
C GLU A 122 7.31 -22.36 2.21
N GLU A 123 7.14 -21.08 1.86
CA GLU A 123 8.23 -20.11 1.77
C GLU A 123 8.02 -19.00 2.80
N THR A 124 9.04 -18.76 3.62
CA THR A 124 9.02 -17.62 4.54
C THR A 124 9.37 -16.34 3.79
N ARG A 125 8.52 -15.31 3.90
CA ARG A 125 8.76 -14.02 3.25
C ARG A 125 8.29 -12.83 4.08
N VAL A 126 8.84 -11.65 3.78
CA VAL A 126 8.35 -10.37 4.31
C VAL A 126 7.06 -9.97 3.63
N ILE A 127 6.08 -9.57 4.41
CA ILE A 127 4.83 -8.95 3.96
C ILE A 127 4.66 -7.59 4.62
N GLY A 128 3.97 -6.66 3.94
CA GLY A 128 3.61 -5.38 4.53
C GLY A 128 2.34 -4.80 3.93
N GLY A 129 1.68 -3.94 4.70
CA GLY A 129 0.35 -3.43 4.39
C GLY A 129 -0.38 -2.92 5.64
N PRO A 130 -1.71 -2.76 5.60
CA PRO A 130 -2.49 -2.37 6.77
C PRO A 130 -2.34 -3.39 7.91
N LEU A 131 -2.28 -2.91 9.16
CA LEU A 131 -2.09 -3.76 10.34
C LEU A 131 -3.03 -4.97 10.36
N SER A 132 -4.33 -4.75 10.21
CA SER A 132 -5.34 -5.81 10.27
C SER A 132 -5.15 -6.90 9.22
N ALA A 133 -4.56 -6.58 8.07
CA ALA A 133 -4.24 -7.56 7.05
C ALA A 133 -2.99 -8.37 7.41
N ILE A 134 -1.95 -7.69 7.91
CA ILE A 134 -0.66 -8.30 8.27
C ILE A 134 -0.75 -9.16 9.53
N GLU A 135 -1.59 -8.80 10.51
CA GLU A 135 -1.81 -9.64 11.70
C GLU A 135 -2.51 -10.96 11.38
N ARG A 136 -3.32 -11.01 10.33
CA ARG A 136 -4.03 -12.25 9.94
C ARG A 136 -3.13 -13.28 9.29
N SER A 137 -2.13 -12.85 8.51
CA SER A 137 -1.25 -13.74 7.74
C SER A 137 0.19 -13.81 8.27
N GLY A 138 0.63 -12.81 9.03
CA GLY A 138 2.00 -12.66 9.49
C GLY A 138 2.23 -13.03 10.95
N LYS A 139 3.50 -13.29 11.26
CA LYS A 139 4.07 -13.36 12.61
C LYS A 139 5.13 -12.26 12.76
N TYR A 140 5.53 -12.00 14.01
CA TYR A 140 6.52 -10.97 14.34
C TYR A 140 6.13 -9.62 13.72
N VAL A 141 4.90 -9.18 13.96
CA VAL A 141 4.36 -7.97 13.32
C VAL A 141 4.94 -6.74 13.98
N VAL A 142 5.45 -5.82 13.16
CA VAL A 142 6.02 -4.54 13.57
C VAL A 142 5.23 -3.42 12.90
N GLU A 143 4.61 -2.57 13.72
CA GLU A 143 3.89 -1.38 13.26
C GLU A 143 4.82 -0.20 13.03
N LEU A 144 4.51 0.57 11.99
CA LEU A 144 5.18 1.81 11.67
C LEU A 144 4.18 2.95 11.51
N VAL A 145 4.68 4.15 11.77
CA VAL A 145 3.98 5.43 11.61
C VAL A 145 4.89 6.43 10.88
N PRO A 146 4.36 7.53 10.32
CA PRO A 146 5.20 8.61 9.83
C PRO A 146 6.15 9.08 10.92
N GLY A 147 7.40 9.31 10.55
CA GLY A 147 8.46 9.57 11.51
C GLY A 147 9.68 10.18 10.87
N LYS A 148 10.86 9.96 11.45
CA LYS A 148 12.10 10.64 11.05
C LYS A 148 13.19 9.76 10.43
N PHE A 149 13.03 8.44 10.43
CA PHE A 149 14.04 7.55 9.86
C PHE A 149 13.73 7.29 8.39
N ASN A 150 14.73 7.49 7.53
CA ASN A 150 14.63 7.08 6.13
C ASN A 150 14.40 5.55 6.01
N GLN A 151 13.95 5.10 4.84
CA GLN A 151 13.60 3.70 4.58
C GLN A 151 14.71 2.70 4.94
N ASN A 152 15.98 3.02 4.70
CA ASN A 152 17.09 2.11 4.99
C ASN A 152 17.30 1.96 6.51
N ASP A 153 17.27 3.07 7.24
CA ASP A 153 17.51 3.07 8.68
C ASP A 153 16.38 2.39 9.45
N ILE A 154 15.13 2.64 9.04
CA ILE A 154 13.98 1.96 9.65
C ILE A 154 13.94 0.47 9.27
N ALA A 155 14.30 0.10 8.04
CA ALA A 155 14.38 -1.31 7.64
C ALA A 155 15.46 -2.07 8.44
N LYS A 156 16.62 -1.43 8.70
CA LYS A 156 17.65 -2.00 9.59
C LYS A 156 17.17 -2.15 11.04
N LYS A 157 16.32 -1.25 11.53
CA LYS A 157 15.72 -1.38 12.88
C LYS A 157 14.77 -2.58 12.93
N VAL A 158 13.87 -2.72 11.96
CA VAL A 158 12.97 -3.89 11.85
C VAL A 158 13.76 -5.19 11.70
N TYR A 159 14.81 -5.19 10.88
CA TYR A 159 15.70 -6.35 10.73
C TYR A 159 16.30 -6.78 12.08
N ARG A 160 16.78 -5.83 12.90
CA ARG A 160 17.33 -6.14 14.23
C ARG A 160 16.27 -6.74 15.15
N ILE A 161 15.04 -6.22 15.12
CA ILE A 161 13.92 -6.81 15.87
C ILE A 161 13.73 -8.28 15.46
N TYR A 162 13.70 -8.59 14.17
CA TYR A 162 13.58 -9.98 13.72
C TYR A 162 14.75 -10.86 14.15
N VAL A 163 15.99 -10.36 14.09
CA VAL A 163 17.17 -11.10 14.58
C VAL A 163 17.05 -11.37 16.08
N ASP A 164 16.62 -10.39 16.85
CA ASP A 164 16.48 -10.51 18.30
C ASP A 164 15.33 -11.45 18.68
N GLU A 165 14.22 -11.46 17.94
CA GLU A 165 13.09 -12.36 18.20
C GLU A 165 13.38 -13.81 17.76
N LEU A 166 13.95 -14.00 16.56
CA LEU A 166 14.17 -15.32 15.98
C LEU A 166 15.47 -15.98 16.43
N LYS A 167 16.42 -15.21 16.96
CA LYS A 167 17.76 -15.68 17.37
C LYS A 167 18.55 -16.41 16.27
N ASP A 168 18.20 -16.20 14.99
CA ASP A 168 18.89 -16.75 13.82
C ASP A 168 19.17 -15.65 12.78
N PRO A 169 20.31 -14.95 12.87
CA PRO A 169 20.67 -13.90 11.93
C PRO A 169 20.80 -14.38 10.48
N SER A 170 21.20 -15.63 10.26
CA SER A 170 21.40 -16.17 8.91
C SER A 170 20.06 -16.37 8.22
N PHE A 171 19.11 -16.98 8.92
CA PHE A 171 17.74 -17.14 8.44
C PHE A 171 17.08 -15.79 8.17
N VAL A 172 17.15 -14.85 9.11
CA VAL A 172 16.55 -13.51 8.93
C VAL A 172 17.15 -12.78 7.73
N LYS A 173 18.46 -12.88 7.51
CA LYS A 173 19.10 -12.29 6.33
C LYS A 173 18.59 -12.88 5.02
N GLN A 174 18.29 -14.18 5.00
CA GLN A 174 17.75 -14.87 3.83
C GLN A 174 16.30 -14.46 3.53
N VAL A 175 15.45 -14.40 4.55
CA VAL A 175 13.99 -14.22 4.36
C VAL A 175 13.51 -12.78 4.50
N ALA A 176 14.26 -11.95 5.24
CA ALA A 176 13.88 -10.61 5.64
C ALA A 176 15.06 -9.63 5.65
N SER A 177 15.87 -9.64 4.59
CA SER A 177 16.94 -8.65 4.42
C SER A 177 16.42 -7.21 4.53
N PRO A 178 17.26 -6.23 4.94
CA PRO A 178 16.86 -4.83 4.97
C PRO A 178 16.24 -4.32 3.66
N ASP A 179 16.74 -4.76 2.51
CA ASP A 179 16.16 -4.41 1.20
C ASP A 179 14.77 -5.00 0.98
N SER A 180 14.53 -6.23 1.46
CA SER A 180 13.22 -6.87 1.39
C SER A 180 12.21 -6.20 2.30
N ILE A 181 12.64 -5.79 3.49
CA ILE A 181 11.82 -4.99 4.41
C ILE A 181 11.54 -3.61 3.81
N ALA A 182 12.54 -2.90 3.30
CA ALA A 182 12.39 -1.57 2.73
C ALA A 182 11.37 -1.53 1.58
N ARG A 183 11.31 -2.59 0.76
CA ARG A 183 10.31 -2.74 -0.32
C ARG A 183 8.86 -2.84 0.15
N MET A 184 8.64 -3.10 1.44
CA MET A 184 7.31 -3.14 2.06
C MET A 184 6.93 -1.83 2.73
N LEU A 185 7.85 -0.87 2.82
CA LEU A 185 7.62 0.38 3.54
C LEU A 185 7.02 1.48 2.65
N PRO A 186 6.20 2.38 3.22
CA PRO A 186 5.68 3.54 2.52
C PRO A 186 6.80 4.51 2.13
N PRO A 187 6.53 5.42 1.17
CA PRO A 187 7.51 6.43 0.75
C PRO A 187 7.76 7.45 1.87
N GLY A 188 9.00 7.90 2.01
CA GLY A 188 9.37 8.92 2.99
C GLY A 188 9.98 8.35 4.27
N GLU A 189 9.81 9.07 5.36
CA GLU A 189 10.39 8.75 6.66
C GLU A 189 9.36 8.06 7.57
N SER A 190 9.83 7.16 8.42
CA SER A 190 9.00 6.34 9.31
C SER A 190 9.63 6.22 10.69
N ASP A 191 8.80 5.94 11.68
CA ASP A 191 9.19 5.53 13.02
C ASP A 191 8.49 4.22 13.37
N LEU A 192 9.08 3.46 14.30
CA LEU A 192 8.41 2.33 14.91
C LEU A 192 7.31 2.86 15.82
N LYS A 193 6.10 2.32 15.69
CA LYS A 193 5.02 2.62 16.63
C LYS A 193 5.36 1.96 17.97
N LYS A 194 5.35 2.77 19.04
CA LYS A 194 5.64 2.32 20.40
C LYS A 194 4.41 1.74 21.08
#